data_AF-A0A7M3U4P5-F1
#
_entry.id   AF-A0A7M3U4P5-F1
#
_cell.length_a   1.000
_cell.length_b   1.000
_cell.length_c   1.000
_cell.angle_alpha   90.00
_cell.angle_beta   90.00
_cell.angle_gamma   90.00
#
_symmetry.space_group_name_H-M   'P 1'
#
loop_
_entity.id
_entity.type
_entity.pdbx_description
1 polymer ?
#
loop_
_entity_poly.entity_id
_entity_poly.type
_entity_poly.pdbx_seq_one_letter_code
_entity_poly.pdbx_strand_id
1 'polypeptide(L)'
;MSHFSTEPRHARRDRGARVGRGALQAVAAVCIVGQGLVLAGAGWAAANPRQVDDQLTVWSYEPEPTIVRYADQAGLSEQGRFLFYASVPEVLPPERFDLFCSFEETGLGVLGCYTLADGRIFLYDVTNDDLDGYEVVVAAHEMLHAAWDRLSAEEQDALAVLLEADFAALGPEHELVERIAEYEALDPTSRIPELYAILGTEIPTLAAELEQHYARYFDDRSLTTDLYARVAAVFDSLEERLQQLSDELDARFAALEADQAEYADAAAALEADITAFNERASRPGGYTSQSAFEADRQALLDRQAALEIERESLNAAVDDYNALLEELEELNAEAAELNRAINVDAEPLPPSQGSDDDLAD
;
A
#
# COMPACT_ATOMS: atom_id res chain seq x y z
N MET A 1 112.62 10.60 38.16
CA MET A 1 111.78 10.31 36.99
C MET A 1 110.34 10.57 37.40
N SER A 2 109.94 11.84 37.38
CA SER A 2 109.06 12.46 36.37
C SER A 2 107.67 11.85 36.29
N HIS A 3 106.74 12.61 36.89
CA HIS A 3 105.34 12.84 36.53
C HIS A 3 104.80 12.16 35.28
N PHE A 4 103.59 11.61 35.38
CA PHE A 4 102.44 12.11 34.62
C PHE A 4 101.14 11.74 35.36
N SER A 5 100.48 12.75 35.95
CA SER A 5 99.06 12.70 36.27
C SER A 5 98.29 12.99 34.99
N THR A 6 97.35 12.12 34.65
CA THR A 6 96.40 12.33 33.56
C THR A 6 94.99 12.32 34.15
N GLU A 7 94.45 13.50 34.41
CA GLU A 7 93.00 13.68 34.57
C GLU A 7 92.34 13.63 33.18
N PRO A 8 91.31 12.79 32.95
CA PRO A 8 90.42 13.00 31.83
C PRO A 8 89.26 13.92 32.24
N ARG A 9 89.30 15.12 31.65
CA ARG A 9 88.19 16.03 31.31
C ARG A 9 86.79 15.53 31.69
N HIS A 10 86.12 16.27 32.59
CA HIS A 10 84.68 16.22 32.74
C HIS A 10 83.99 16.50 31.39
N ALA A 11 83.47 15.44 30.76
CA ALA A 11 82.59 15.56 29.62
C ALA A 11 81.36 16.38 30.05
N ARG A 12 81.23 17.60 29.50
CA ARG A 12 80.02 18.40 29.55
C ARG A 12 78.93 17.56 28.87
N ARG A 13 78.22 16.73 29.64
CA ARG A 13 77.16 15.82 29.19
C ARG A 13 75.97 16.62 28.68
N ASP A 14 76.11 17.15 27.47
CA ASP A 14 75.16 17.08 26.36
C ASP A 14 73.68 17.13 26.74
N ARG A 15 73.24 18.25 27.32
CA ARG A 15 71.80 18.51 27.55
C ARG A 15 71.04 18.64 26.22
N GLY A 16 71.69 19.18 25.18
CA GLY A 16 71.12 19.26 23.83
C GLY A 16 70.87 17.89 23.18
N ALA A 17 71.80 16.95 23.32
CA ALA A 17 71.63 15.59 22.79
C ALA A 17 70.52 14.79 23.52
N ARG A 18 70.24 15.08 24.79
CA ARG A 18 69.11 14.45 25.52
C ARG A 18 67.76 15.01 25.11
N VAL A 19 67.68 16.33 24.92
CA VAL A 19 66.45 16.99 24.44
C VAL A 19 66.14 16.56 23.00
N GLY A 20 67.16 16.50 22.13
CA GLY A 20 67.02 16.01 20.75
C GLY A 20 66.62 14.53 20.67
N ARG A 21 67.16 13.66 21.53
CA ARG A 21 66.75 12.24 21.61
C ARG A 21 65.31 12.08 22.12
N GLY A 22 64.90 12.85 23.13
CA GLY A 22 63.53 12.83 23.63
C GLY A 22 62.51 13.27 22.56
N ALA A 23 62.84 14.31 21.80
CA ALA A 23 62.01 14.75 20.67
C ALA A 23 61.93 13.69 19.55
N LEU A 24 63.05 13.06 19.19
CA LEU A 24 63.08 11.99 18.19
C LEU A 24 62.29 10.75 18.62
N GLN A 25 62.37 10.38 19.90
CA GLN A 25 61.61 9.28 20.49
C GLN A 25 60.11 9.58 20.50
N ALA A 26 59.71 10.83 20.80
CA ALA A 26 58.32 11.25 20.73
C ALA A 26 57.78 11.19 19.30
N VAL A 27 58.53 11.70 18.31
CA VAL A 27 58.15 11.61 16.89
C VAL A 27 58.04 10.16 16.43
N ALA A 28 59.02 9.31 16.77
CA ALA A 28 58.98 7.89 16.43
C ALA A 28 57.79 7.16 17.08
N ALA A 29 57.47 7.47 18.33
CA ALA A 29 56.30 6.91 19.00
C ALA A 29 54.99 7.33 18.32
N VAL A 30 54.85 8.60 17.94
CA VAL A 30 53.69 9.09 17.18
C VAL A 30 53.58 8.39 15.82
N CYS A 31 54.69 8.22 15.09
CA CYS A 31 54.70 7.49 13.82
C CYS A 31 54.29 6.02 13.98
N ILE A 32 54.78 5.33 15.02
CA ILE A 32 54.44 3.92 15.30
C ILE A 32 52.96 3.79 15.67
N VAL A 33 52.44 4.69 16.52
CA VAL A 33 51.01 4.73 16.86
C VAL A 33 50.17 4.99 15.61
N GLY A 34 50.57 5.97 14.78
CA GLY A 34 49.89 6.25 13.52
C GLY A 34 49.88 5.06 12.56
N GLN A 35 51.01 4.36 12.40
CA GLN A 35 51.08 3.13 11.59
C GLN A 35 50.22 2.01 12.18
N GLY A 36 50.22 1.86 13.50
CA GLY A 36 49.35 0.90 14.20
C GLY A 36 47.87 1.16 13.94
N LEU A 37 47.44 2.43 13.98
CA LEU A 37 46.07 2.82 13.66
C LEU A 37 45.71 2.55 12.19
N VAL A 38 46.62 2.83 11.24
CA VAL A 38 46.41 2.53 9.82
C VAL A 38 46.29 1.02 9.58
N LEU A 39 47.16 0.21 10.19
CA LEU A 39 47.11 -1.24 10.06
C LEU A 39 45.85 -1.82 10.71
N ALA A 40 45.44 -1.30 11.87
CA ALA A 40 44.19 -1.69 12.52
C ALA A 40 42.97 -1.31 11.67
N GLY A 41 42.95 -0.09 11.10
CA GLY A 41 41.89 0.36 10.20
C GLY A 41 41.81 -0.48 8.92
N ALA A 42 42.94 -0.79 8.30
CA ALA A 42 42.99 -1.67 7.13
C ALA A 42 42.54 -3.10 7.45
N GLY A 43 42.93 -3.63 8.61
CA GLY A 43 42.47 -4.94 9.09
C GLY A 43 40.97 -4.97 9.35
N TRP A 44 40.41 -3.92 9.95
CA TRP A 44 38.98 -3.79 10.15
C TRP A 44 38.21 -3.66 8.83
N ALA A 45 38.69 -2.84 7.90
CA ALA A 45 38.09 -2.65 6.58
C ALA A 45 38.07 -3.96 5.77
N ALA A 46 39.16 -4.73 5.81
CA ALA A 46 39.22 -6.05 5.18
C ALA A 46 38.27 -7.07 5.81
N ALA A 47 37.96 -6.94 7.11
CA ALA A 47 37.00 -7.78 7.80
C ALA A 47 35.53 -7.33 7.61
N ASN A 48 35.30 -6.09 7.21
CA ASN A 48 33.96 -5.50 7.04
C ASN A 48 33.81 -4.87 5.64
N PRO A 49 34.02 -5.64 4.55
CA PRO A 49 34.05 -5.09 3.19
C PRO A 49 32.72 -4.40 2.82
N ARG A 50 31.58 -4.95 3.26
CA ARG A 50 30.26 -4.39 2.98
C ARG A 50 30.04 -3.03 3.64
N GLN A 51 30.43 -2.86 4.91
CA GLN A 51 30.30 -1.57 5.61
C GLN A 51 31.19 -0.49 4.97
N VAL A 52 32.36 -0.88 4.46
CA VAL A 52 33.24 0.03 3.72
C VAL A 52 32.61 0.42 2.39
N ASP A 53 32.06 -0.54 1.66
CA ASP A 53 31.36 -0.30 0.39
C ASP A 53 30.16 0.62 0.57
N ASP A 54 29.27 0.32 1.52
CA ASP A 54 28.12 1.16 1.89
C ASP A 54 28.57 2.60 2.20
N GLN A 55 29.64 2.76 3.00
CA GLN A 55 30.12 4.08 3.38
C GLN A 55 30.69 4.86 2.20
N LEU A 56 31.40 4.20 1.29
CA LEU A 56 31.91 4.81 0.07
C LEU A 56 30.77 5.20 -0.87
N THR A 57 29.76 4.33 -1.02
CA THR A 57 28.56 4.59 -1.80
C THR A 57 27.84 5.82 -1.28
N VAL A 58 27.51 5.88 0.02
CA VAL A 58 26.85 7.05 0.63
C VAL A 58 27.66 8.34 0.47
N TRP A 59 29.00 8.29 0.55
CA TRP A 59 29.84 9.48 0.34
C TRP A 59 29.86 10.00 -1.10
N SER A 60 29.53 9.15 -2.07
CA SER A 60 29.55 9.47 -3.49
C SER A 60 28.16 9.63 -4.11
N TYR A 61 27.13 9.18 -3.41
CA TYR A 61 25.75 9.32 -3.80
C TYR A 61 25.21 10.70 -3.39
N GLU A 62 24.64 11.41 -4.36
CA GLU A 62 23.93 12.66 -4.13
C GLU A 62 22.42 12.36 -4.25
N PRO A 63 21.66 12.31 -3.14
CA PRO A 63 20.25 11.96 -3.20
C PRO A 63 19.45 13.06 -3.89
N GLU A 64 18.53 12.66 -4.77
CA GLU A 64 17.57 13.59 -5.36
C GLU A 64 16.63 14.18 -4.28
N PRO A 65 16.08 15.39 -4.47
CA PRO A 65 15.18 16.00 -3.50
C PRO A 65 14.00 15.09 -3.10
N THR A 66 13.46 14.30 -4.03
CA THR A 66 12.39 13.33 -3.79
C THR A 66 12.84 12.22 -2.84
N ILE A 67 14.04 11.69 -3.02
CA ILE A 67 14.64 10.66 -2.15
C ILE A 67 14.87 11.20 -0.73
N VAL A 68 15.32 12.45 -0.61
CA VAL A 68 15.44 13.12 0.71
C VAL A 68 14.07 13.24 1.37
N ARG A 69 13.06 13.66 0.62
CA ARG A 69 11.67 13.78 1.09
C ARG A 69 11.12 12.45 1.60
N TYR A 70 11.29 11.35 0.86
CA TYR A 70 10.82 10.04 1.31
C TYR A 70 11.46 9.64 2.64
N ALA A 71 12.78 9.83 2.77
CA ALA A 71 13.48 9.51 4.01
C ALA A 71 13.00 10.38 5.20
N ASP A 72 12.71 11.66 4.97
CA ASP A 72 12.16 12.57 5.97
C ASP A 72 10.73 12.18 6.37
N GLN A 73 9.85 11.94 5.38
CA GLN A 73 8.43 11.66 5.59
C GLN A 73 8.19 10.26 6.16
N ALA A 74 9.04 9.28 5.85
CA ALA A 74 9.04 7.97 6.48
C ALA A 74 9.60 7.99 7.91
N GLY A 75 10.08 9.12 8.41
CA GLY A 75 10.65 9.19 9.76
C GLY A 75 11.94 8.37 9.91
N LEU A 76 12.73 8.22 8.85
CA LEU A 76 13.98 7.45 8.91
C LEU A 76 15.00 8.13 9.82
N SER A 77 15.55 7.33 10.73
CA SER A 77 16.71 7.68 11.55
C SER A 77 17.97 7.86 10.71
N GLU A 78 19.06 8.34 11.32
CA GLU A 78 20.37 8.43 10.65
C GLU A 78 20.82 7.08 10.06
N GLN A 79 20.61 5.98 10.79
CA GLN A 79 20.98 4.64 10.33
C GLN A 79 20.04 4.14 9.22
N GLY A 80 18.74 4.43 9.30
CA GLY A 80 17.78 4.12 8.22
C GLY A 80 18.12 4.88 6.93
N ARG A 81 18.41 6.18 7.03
CA ARG A 81 18.88 7.02 5.91
C ARG A 81 20.17 6.50 5.31
N PHE A 82 21.12 6.11 6.15
CA PHE A 82 22.39 5.55 5.69
C PHE A 82 22.17 4.31 4.83
N LEU A 83 21.31 3.37 5.28
CA LEU A 83 21.00 2.17 4.51
C LEU A 83 20.24 2.47 3.23
N PHE A 84 19.26 3.37 3.31
CA PHE A 84 18.52 3.80 2.14
C PHE A 84 19.46 4.36 1.07
N TYR A 85 20.35 5.30 1.43
CA TYR A 85 21.29 5.90 0.49
C TYR A 85 22.43 4.96 0.05
N ALA A 86 22.85 4.03 0.90
CA ALA A 86 23.80 2.99 0.52
C ALA A 86 23.24 2.10 -0.59
N SER A 87 21.91 2.03 -0.71
CA SER A 87 21.21 1.32 -1.75
C SER A 87 20.83 2.15 -2.98
N VAL A 88 21.35 3.38 -3.11
CA VAL A 88 21.28 4.20 -4.33
C VAL A 88 19.86 4.23 -4.94
N PRO A 89 18.86 4.69 -4.18
CA PRO A 89 17.46 4.58 -4.60
C PRO A 89 17.22 5.44 -5.84
N GLU A 90 16.43 4.89 -6.77
CA GLU A 90 16.06 5.53 -8.03
C GLU A 90 14.55 5.39 -8.22
N VAL A 91 13.87 6.52 -8.40
CA VAL A 91 12.45 6.54 -8.81
C VAL A 91 12.41 6.36 -10.32
N LEU A 92 11.65 5.37 -10.79
CA LEU A 92 11.59 4.97 -12.17
C LEU A 92 10.18 5.10 -12.72
N PRO A 93 10.02 5.63 -13.95
CA PRO A 93 8.74 5.61 -14.61
C PRO A 93 8.35 4.16 -14.95
N PRO A 94 7.05 3.88 -15.17
CA PRO A 94 6.53 2.54 -15.37
C PRO A 94 7.28 1.74 -16.46
N GLU A 95 7.63 2.39 -17.59
CA GLU A 95 8.26 1.71 -18.72
C GLU A 95 9.69 1.23 -18.43
N ARG A 96 10.31 1.74 -17.37
CA ARG A 96 11.65 1.34 -16.93
C ARG A 96 11.61 0.49 -15.66
N PHE A 97 10.59 0.62 -14.83
CA PHE A 97 10.51 -0.08 -13.55
C PHE A 97 10.55 -1.61 -13.74
N ASP A 98 9.77 -2.15 -14.68
CA ASP A 98 9.70 -3.59 -14.97
C ASP A 98 11.04 -4.19 -15.45
N LEU A 99 11.98 -3.38 -15.92
CA LEU A 99 13.31 -3.84 -16.32
C LEU A 99 14.20 -4.18 -15.12
N PHE A 100 13.91 -3.63 -13.95
CA PHE A 100 14.70 -3.80 -12.73
C PHE A 100 13.93 -4.59 -11.67
N CYS A 101 12.63 -4.35 -11.55
CA CYS A 101 11.72 -5.02 -10.64
C CYS A 101 10.74 -5.88 -11.45
N SER A 102 11.24 -6.95 -12.07
CA SER A 102 10.39 -7.86 -12.85
C SER A 102 9.71 -8.87 -11.94
N PHE A 103 8.45 -8.63 -11.59
CA PHE A 103 7.53 -9.67 -11.13
C PHE A 103 6.61 -10.01 -12.30
N GLU A 104 7.09 -10.87 -13.20
CA GLU A 104 6.24 -11.46 -14.23
C GLU A 104 5.13 -12.26 -13.52
N GLU A 105 3.88 -11.77 -13.60
CA GLU A 105 2.63 -12.51 -13.33
C GLU A 105 1.94 -12.46 -11.94
N THR A 106 1.92 -11.35 -11.19
CA THR A 106 0.98 -11.26 -10.05
C THR A 106 0.36 -9.89 -9.88
N GLY A 107 -0.96 -9.85 -9.67
CA GLY A 107 -1.74 -8.66 -9.32
C GLY A 107 -1.40 -8.06 -7.95
N LEU A 108 -0.16 -8.27 -7.47
CA LEU A 108 0.37 -7.83 -6.18
C LEU A 108 0.78 -6.34 -6.15
N GLY A 109 0.69 -5.63 -7.28
CA GLY A 109 0.95 -4.19 -7.33
C GLY A 109 2.34 -3.82 -6.82
N VAL A 110 3.39 -4.37 -7.45
CA VAL A 110 4.76 -4.13 -7.02
C VAL A 110 5.17 -2.70 -7.36
N LEU A 111 5.50 -1.93 -6.32
CA LEU A 111 5.88 -0.52 -6.41
C LEU A 111 7.32 -0.25 -6.00
N GLY A 112 8.03 -1.26 -5.51
CA GLY A 112 9.43 -1.15 -5.17
C GLY A 112 10.12 -2.50 -5.30
N CYS A 113 11.44 -2.47 -5.40
CA CYS A 113 12.23 -3.66 -5.10
C CYS A 113 13.64 -3.31 -4.60
N TYR A 114 14.12 -4.13 -3.67
CA TYR A 114 15.51 -4.21 -3.27
C TYR A 114 16.21 -5.39 -3.95
N THR A 115 17.21 -5.12 -4.77
CA THR A 115 17.93 -6.14 -5.54
C THR A 115 19.10 -6.72 -4.74
N LEU A 116 19.01 -7.99 -4.33
CA LEU A 116 20.07 -8.66 -3.55
C LEU A 116 21.42 -8.74 -4.29
N ALA A 117 21.41 -8.76 -5.63
CA ALA A 117 22.61 -8.97 -6.43
C ALA A 117 23.58 -7.78 -6.38
N ASP A 118 23.05 -6.57 -6.33
CA ASP A 118 23.81 -5.31 -6.39
C ASP A 118 23.40 -4.30 -5.30
N GLY A 119 22.48 -4.69 -4.41
CA GLY A 119 22.09 -3.93 -3.22
C GLY A 119 21.34 -2.64 -3.52
N ARG A 120 20.63 -2.56 -4.66
CA ARG A 120 19.96 -1.33 -5.12
C ARG A 120 18.49 -1.30 -4.76
N ILE A 121 17.95 -0.09 -4.58
CA ILE A 121 16.51 0.15 -4.42
C ILE A 121 16.00 0.85 -5.69
N PHE A 122 14.89 0.35 -6.20
CA PHE A 122 14.12 1.00 -7.26
C PHE A 122 12.69 1.21 -6.78
N LEU A 123 12.13 2.38 -7.07
CA LEU A 123 10.79 2.79 -6.67
C LEU A 123 9.99 3.13 -7.93
N TYR A 124 8.73 2.75 -7.96
CA TYR A 124 7.80 3.07 -9.04
C TYR A 124 7.30 4.50 -8.87
N ASP A 125 7.31 5.28 -9.96
CA ASP A 125 6.81 6.66 -10.01
C ASP A 125 5.27 6.67 -10.03
N VAL A 126 4.66 6.82 -8.85
CA VAL A 126 3.21 6.94 -8.69
C VAL A 126 2.80 8.39 -8.97
N THR A 127 2.26 8.62 -10.16
CA THR A 127 1.90 9.99 -10.61
C THR A 127 0.57 10.52 -10.05
N ASN A 128 -0.18 9.69 -9.31
CA ASN A 128 -1.44 10.09 -8.69
C ASN A 128 -1.20 10.75 -7.32
N ASP A 129 -1.56 12.03 -7.20
CA ASP A 129 -1.37 12.83 -5.98
C ASP A 129 -2.10 12.25 -4.76
N ASP A 130 -3.21 11.54 -4.93
CA ASP A 130 -3.96 10.90 -3.85
C ASP A 130 -3.19 9.73 -3.22
N LEU A 131 -2.16 9.23 -3.93
CA LEU A 131 -1.31 8.12 -3.56
C LEU A 131 0.15 8.53 -3.28
N ASP A 132 0.47 9.84 -3.20
CA ASP A 132 1.83 10.35 -2.94
C ASP A 132 2.43 9.80 -1.62
N GLY A 133 1.58 9.46 -0.65
CA GLY A 133 2.01 8.83 0.59
C GLY A 133 2.50 7.40 0.41
N TYR A 134 2.13 6.72 -0.67
CA TYR A 134 2.40 5.30 -0.87
C TYR A 134 3.85 5.05 -1.25
N GLU A 135 4.44 5.89 -2.11
CA GLU A 135 5.87 5.82 -2.47
C GLU A 135 6.79 5.96 -1.24
N VAL A 136 6.38 6.77 -0.25
CA VAL A 136 7.11 6.94 1.02
C VAL A 136 7.11 5.63 1.82
N VAL A 137 5.95 4.96 1.88
CA VAL A 137 5.81 3.67 2.57
C VAL A 137 6.66 2.61 1.90
N VAL A 138 6.59 2.54 0.57
CA VAL A 138 7.40 1.62 -0.24
C VAL A 138 8.89 1.91 -0.06
N ALA A 139 9.33 3.18 -0.09
CA ALA A 139 10.72 3.53 0.16
C ALA A 139 11.23 3.04 1.52
N ALA A 140 10.40 3.15 2.56
CA ALA A 140 10.70 2.63 3.89
C ALA A 140 10.74 1.08 3.90
N HIS A 141 9.83 0.44 3.18
CA HIS A 141 9.74 -1.01 3.04
C HIS A 141 10.99 -1.57 2.35
N GLU A 142 11.40 -0.99 1.22
CA GLU A 142 12.63 -1.39 0.52
C GLU A 142 13.89 -1.11 1.33
N MET A 143 13.92 -0.03 2.11
CA MET A 143 15.00 0.21 3.07
C MET A 143 15.07 -0.90 4.14
N LEU A 144 13.94 -1.44 4.57
CA LEU A 144 13.92 -2.58 5.50
C LEU A 144 14.41 -3.87 4.85
N HIS A 145 14.17 -4.13 3.56
CA HIS A 145 14.85 -5.23 2.87
C HIS A 145 16.37 -5.05 2.84
N ALA A 146 16.84 -3.82 2.58
CA ALA A 146 18.25 -3.49 2.65
C ALA A 146 18.83 -3.67 4.07
N ALA A 147 18.04 -3.39 5.11
CA ALA A 147 18.41 -3.66 6.49
C ALA A 147 18.46 -5.16 6.81
N TRP A 148 17.44 -5.91 6.39
CA TRP A 148 17.33 -7.35 6.60
C TRP A 148 18.52 -8.10 6.02
N ASP A 149 18.90 -7.78 4.78
CA ASP A 149 20.04 -8.36 4.08
C ASP A 149 21.39 -8.10 4.80
N ARG A 150 21.47 -7.05 5.62
CA ARG A 150 22.68 -6.73 6.41
C ARG A 150 22.74 -7.38 7.79
N LEU A 151 21.66 -8.03 8.24
CA LEU A 151 21.63 -8.75 9.52
C LEU A 151 22.42 -10.05 9.46
N SER A 152 22.96 -10.49 10.61
CA SER A 152 23.51 -11.83 10.69
C SER A 152 22.41 -12.89 10.63
N ALA A 153 22.76 -14.13 10.26
CA ALA A 153 21.81 -15.23 10.25
C ALA A 153 21.19 -15.46 11.65
N GLU A 154 21.98 -15.29 12.71
CA GLU A 154 21.47 -15.40 14.09
C GLU A 154 20.49 -14.28 14.46
N GLU A 155 20.71 -13.06 13.96
CA GLU A 155 19.75 -11.96 14.14
C GLU A 155 18.46 -12.22 13.35
N GLN A 156 18.57 -12.69 12.11
CA GLN A 156 17.43 -13.04 11.27
C GLN A 156 16.59 -14.16 11.92
N ASP A 157 17.22 -15.24 12.39
CA ASP A 157 16.54 -16.35 13.07
C ASP A 157 15.83 -15.89 14.35
N ALA A 158 16.45 -15.00 15.12
CA ALA A 158 15.84 -14.45 16.34
C ALA A 158 14.62 -13.58 16.03
N LEU A 159 14.69 -12.75 14.99
CA LEU A 159 13.59 -11.88 14.56
C LEU A 159 12.46 -12.67 13.92
N ALA A 160 12.75 -13.71 13.14
CA ALA A 160 11.72 -14.54 12.49
C ALA A 160 10.68 -15.06 13.48
N VAL A 161 11.11 -15.47 14.68
CA VAL A 161 10.20 -15.92 15.75
C VAL A 161 9.28 -14.81 16.23
N LEU A 162 9.78 -13.58 16.35
CA LEU A 162 8.99 -12.42 16.78
C LEU A 162 8.02 -11.96 15.69
N LEU A 163 8.48 -11.91 14.44
CA LEU A 163 7.67 -11.51 13.27
C LEU A 163 6.47 -12.45 13.09
N GLU A 164 6.69 -13.77 13.15
CA GLU A 164 5.60 -14.75 13.04
C GLU A 164 4.62 -14.66 14.22
N ALA A 165 5.11 -14.32 15.43
CA ALA A 165 4.26 -14.17 16.59
C ALA A 165 3.33 -12.95 16.46
N ASP A 166 3.85 -11.80 16.01
CA ASP A 166 3.05 -10.60 15.78
C ASP A 166 2.11 -10.77 14.59
N PHE A 167 2.56 -11.39 13.49
CA PHE A 167 1.70 -11.73 12.36
C PHE A 167 0.54 -12.64 12.79
N ALA A 168 0.81 -13.70 13.56
CA ALA A 168 -0.24 -14.58 14.08
C ALA A 168 -1.22 -13.86 15.03
N ALA A 169 -0.79 -12.81 15.72
CA ALA A 169 -1.64 -12.04 16.63
C ALA A 169 -2.67 -11.17 15.90
N LEU A 170 -2.45 -10.85 14.62
CA LEU A 170 -3.42 -10.14 13.77
C LEU A 170 -4.72 -10.95 13.55
N GLY A 171 -4.61 -12.28 13.59
CA GLY A 171 -5.73 -13.20 13.40
C GLY A 171 -5.91 -13.66 11.95
N PRO A 172 -6.71 -14.71 11.72
CA PRO A 172 -6.79 -15.39 10.41
C PRO A 172 -7.57 -14.62 9.34
N GLU A 173 -8.39 -13.64 9.74
CA GLU A 173 -9.22 -12.84 8.83
C GLU A 173 -8.54 -11.52 8.43
N HIS A 174 -7.30 -11.29 8.86
CA HIS A 174 -6.57 -10.06 8.53
C HIS A 174 -6.10 -10.13 7.07
N GLU A 175 -6.27 -9.04 6.30
CA GLU A 175 -5.91 -8.95 4.87
C GLU A 175 -4.49 -9.43 4.55
N LEU A 176 -3.53 -9.10 5.43
CA LEU A 176 -2.13 -9.50 5.30
C LEU A 176 -1.92 -11.02 5.22
N VAL A 177 -2.86 -11.83 5.72
CA VAL A 177 -2.78 -13.29 5.64
C VAL A 177 -2.78 -13.77 4.20
N GLU A 178 -3.66 -13.22 3.37
CA GLU A 178 -3.73 -13.54 1.95
C GLU A 178 -2.51 -13.01 1.21
N ARG A 179 -2.14 -11.76 1.45
CA ARG A 179 -1.00 -11.12 0.79
C ARG A 179 0.32 -11.84 1.05
N ILE A 180 0.58 -12.27 2.29
CA ILE A 180 1.78 -13.06 2.61
C ILE A 180 1.74 -14.45 1.95
N ALA A 181 0.56 -15.05 1.83
CA ALA A 181 0.42 -16.34 1.14
C ALA A 181 0.76 -16.23 -0.34
N GLU A 182 0.43 -15.11 -1.00
CA GLU A 182 0.79 -14.84 -2.39
C GLU A 182 2.31 -14.67 -2.56
N TYR A 183 2.96 -13.87 -1.69
CA TYR A 183 4.42 -13.76 -1.68
C TYR A 183 5.12 -15.12 -1.48
N GLU A 184 4.62 -15.94 -0.54
CA GLU A 184 5.16 -17.26 -0.24
C GLU A 184 4.92 -18.27 -1.38
N ALA A 185 3.80 -18.14 -2.10
CA ALA A 185 3.50 -18.96 -3.27
C ALA A 185 4.46 -18.67 -4.44
N LEU A 186 4.88 -17.42 -4.62
CA LEU A 186 5.86 -17.02 -5.63
C LEU A 186 7.28 -17.45 -5.24
N ASP A 187 7.70 -17.14 -4.02
CA ASP A 187 8.98 -17.55 -3.47
C ASP A 187 8.81 -17.91 -1.99
N PRO A 188 8.91 -19.20 -1.62
CA PRO A 188 8.80 -19.62 -0.23
C PRO A 188 9.82 -18.98 0.72
N THR A 189 10.91 -18.41 0.18
CA THR A 189 11.94 -17.72 0.97
C THR A 189 11.64 -16.24 1.23
N SER A 190 10.62 -15.68 0.59
CA SER A 190 10.21 -14.26 0.75
C SER A 190 9.49 -14.00 2.07
N ARG A 191 8.74 -14.98 2.59
CA ARG A 191 7.81 -14.82 3.73
C ARG A 191 8.38 -13.99 4.89
N ILE A 192 9.53 -14.38 5.44
CA ILE A 192 10.11 -13.71 6.60
C ILE A 192 10.66 -12.31 6.26
N PRO A 193 11.45 -12.13 5.19
CA PRO A 193 11.82 -10.80 4.70
C PRO A 193 10.62 -9.87 4.45
N GLU A 194 9.52 -10.37 3.85
CA GLU A 194 8.31 -9.59 3.60
C GLU A 194 7.61 -9.21 4.91
N LEU A 195 7.43 -10.16 5.82
CA LEU A 195 6.91 -9.87 7.16
C LEU A 195 7.77 -8.80 7.87
N TYR A 196 9.09 -8.88 7.71
CA TYR A 196 9.99 -7.90 8.30
C TYR A 196 9.79 -6.49 7.73
N ALA A 197 9.58 -6.35 6.43
CA ALA A 197 9.34 -5.05 5.82
C ALA A 197 7.92 -4.54 6.14
N ILE A 198 6.89 -5.36 5.90
CA ILE A 198 5.48 -5.03 6.08
C ILE A 198 5.14 -4.69 7.54
N LEU A 199 5.53 -5.53 8.51
CA LEU A 199 5.24 -5.24 9.91
C LEU A 199 5.92 -3.94 10.36
N GLY A 200 7.12 -3.66 9.82
CA GLY A 200 7.87 -2.44 10.10
C GLY A 200 7.19 -1.17 9.57
N THR A 201 6.51 -1.23 8.42
CA THR A 201 5.98 -0.05 7.72
C THR A 201 4.47 0.12 7.79
N GLU A 202 3.70 -0.94 8.03
CA GLU A 202 2.24 -0.92 7.86
C GLU A 202 1.49 -1.17 9.16
N ILE A 203 2.06 -1.98 10.07
CA ILE A 203 1.39 -2.34 11.32
C ILE A 203 1.74 -1.33 12.44
N PRO A 204 0.77 -0.56 12.95
CA PRO A 204 1.04 0.57 13.86
C PRO A 204 1.43 0.14 15.28
N THR A 205 1.20 -1.12 15.66
CA THR A 205 1.51 -1.61 17.01
C THR A 205 2.11 -2.99 16.92
N LEU A 206 3.36 -3.10 17.38
CA LEU A 206 4.09 -4.36 17.47
C LEU A 206 4.44 -4.68 18.93
N ALA A 207 4.92 -5.90 19.17
CA ALA A 207 5.56 -6.26 20.43
C ALA A 207 6.77 -5.36 20.72
N ALA A 208 7.02 -5.10 22.00
CA ALA A 208 8.03 -4.13 22.44
C ALA A 208 9.45 -4.46 21.93
N GLU A 209 9.76 -5.74 21.77
CA GLU A 209 11.02 -6.22 21.21
C GLU A 209 11.20 -5.84 19.74
N LEU A 210 10.14 -5.92 18.92
CA LEU A 210 10.16 -5.48 17.52
C LEU A 210 10.19 -3.96 17.43
N GLU A 211 9.43 -3.24 18.25
CA GLU A 211 9.51 -1.77 18.30
C GLU A 211 10.92 -1.29 18.65
N GLN A 212 11.56 -1.92 19.64
CA GLN A 212 12.94 -1.63 20.00
C GLN A 212 13.90 -1.91 18.83
N HIS A 213 13.66 -2.97 18.08
CA HIS A 213 14.44 -3.31 16.91
C HIS A 213 14.29 -2.27 15.78
N TYR A 214 13.06 -1.88 15.43
CA TYR A 214 12.79 -0.90 14.36
C TYR A 214 13.21 0.52 14.73
N ALA A 215 13.31 0.86 16.02
CA ALA A 215 13.88 2.13 16.47
C ALA A 215 15.35 2.34 16.07
N ARG A 216 16.02 1.31 15.53
CA ARG A 216 17.33 1.46 14.87
C ARG A 216 17.24 2.13 13.51
N TYR A 217 16.10 2.05 12.84
CA TYR A 217 15.92 2.52 11.46
C TYR A 217 14.96 3.69 11.36
N PHE A 218 14.05 3.85 12.31
CA PHE A 218 13.10 4.96 12.38
C PHE A 218 13.32 5.81 13.64
N ASP A 219 13.36 7.13 13.47
CA ASP A 219 13.24 8.08 14.59
C ASP A 219 11.78 8.17 15.04
N ASP A 220 10.84 8.05 14.09
CA ASP A 220 9.40 7.99 14.33
C ASP A 220 8.73 7.07 13.30
N ARG A 221 8.53 5.79 13.69
CA ARG A 221 7.90 4.77 12.83
C ARG A 221 6.43 5.07 12.55
N SER A 222 5.77 5.84 13.43
CA SER A 222 4.35 6.17 13.27
C SER A 222 4.08 6.99 12.01
N LEU A 223 5.06 7.75 11.54
CA LEU A 223 4.94 8.52 10.30
C LEU A 223 4.69 7.61 9.08
N THR A 224 5.41 6.49 8.97
CA THR A 224 5.21 5.51 7.88
C THR A 224 3.91 4.74 8.04
N THR A 225 3.60 4.26 9.25
CA THR A 225 2.36 3.48 9.45
C THR A 225 1.10 4.34 9.29
N ASP A 226 1.16 5.62 9.68
CA ASP A 226 0.05 6.55 9.48
C ASP A 226 -0.11 6.94 8.00
N LEU A 227 0.99 6.99 7.24
CA LEU A 227 0.94 7.16 5.78
C LEU A 227 0.27 5.96 5.13
N TYR A 228 0.68 4.74 5.50
CA TYR A 228 0.05 3.52 5.00
C TYR A 228 -1.46 3.50 5.31
N ALA A 229 -1.85 3.74 6.55
CA ALA A 229 -3.25 3.75 6.96
C ALA A 229 -4.10 4.76 6.16
N ARG A 230 -3.53 5.91 5.76
CA ARG A 230 -4.22 6.87 4.90
C ARG A 230 -4.42 6.35 3.48
N VAL A 231 -3.41 5.69 2.92
CA VAL A 231 -3.49 5.13 1.56
C VAL A 231 -4.45 3.94 1.55
N ALA A 232 -4.34 3.01 2.50
CA ALA A 232 -5.25 1.87 2.63
C ALA A 232 -6.72 2.33 2.71
N ALA A 233 -7.00 3.37 3.50
CA ALA A 233 -8.35 3.93 3.61
C ALA A 233 -8.95 4.47 2.29
N VAL A 234 -8.12 4.84 1.30
CA VAL A 234 -8.62 5.23 -0.03
C VAL A 234 -9.19 4.01 -0.75
N PHE A 235 -8.46 2.89 -0.74
CA PHE A 235 -8.90 1.64 -1.36
C PHE A 235 -10.08 1.02 -0.60
N ASP A 236 -10.03 0.98 0.74
CA ASP A 236 -11.13 0.48 1.57
C ASP A 236 -12.43 1.24 1.31
N SER A 237 -12.36 2.58 1.28
CA SER A 237 -13.53 3.42 1.01
C SER A 237 -14.11 3.20 -0.39
N LEU A 238 -13.26 2.86 -1.35
CA LEU A 238 -13.67 2.61 -2.73
C LEU A 238 -14.36 1.26 -2.86
N GLU A 239 -13.78 0.22 -2.25
CA GLU A 239 -14.36 -1.13 -2.19
C GLU A 239 -15.70 -1.13 -1.46
N GLU A 240 -15.79 -0.48 -0.29
CA GLU A 240 -17.05 -0.35 0.46
C GLU A 240 -18.15 0.31 -0.39
N ARG A 241 -17.81 1.37 -1.14
CA ARG A 241 -18.78 2.09 -1.97
C ARG A 241 -19.20 1.27 -3.19
N LEU A 242 -18.27 0.57 -3.84
CA LEU A 242 -18.58 -0.35 -4.94
C LEU A 242 -19.52 -1.46 -4.48
N GLN A 243 -19.24 -2.09 -3.33
CA GLN A 243 -20.09 -3.12 -2.76
C GLN A 243 -21.47 -2.58 -2.38
N GLN A 244 -21.54 -1.40 -1.76
CA GLN A 244 -22.81 -0.76 -1.41
C GLN A 244 -23.67 -0.47 -2.64
N LEU A 245 -23.07 0.05 -3.73
CA LEU A 245 -23.80 0.32 -4.98
C LEU A 245 -24.28 -0.96 -5.63
N SER A 246 -23.46 -2.01 -5.64
CA SER A 246 -23.84 -3.33 -6.15
C SER A 246 -25.04 -3.90 -5.38
N ASP A 247 -24.98 -3.87 -4.05
CA ASP A 247 -26.07 -4.34 -3.18
C ASP A 247 -27.36 -3.50 -3.38
N GLU A 248 -27.24 -2.18 -3.58
CA GLU A 248 -28.39 -1.31 -3.84
C GLU A 248 -29.01 -1.61 -5.21
N LEU A 249 -28.21 -1.78 -6.25
CA LEU A 249 -28.69 -2.16 -7.58
C LEU A 249 -29.46 -3.47 -7.55
N ASP A 250 -28.92 -4.50 -6.87
CA ASP A 250 -29.60 -5.78 -6.71
C ASP A 250 -30.96 -5.66 -6.00
N ALA A 251 -31.01 -4.86 -4.93
CA ALA A 251 -32.25 -4.63 -4.19
C ALA A 251 -33.29 -3.86 -5.03
N ARG A 252 -32.84 -2.88 -5.82
CA ARG A 252 -33.71 -2.08 -6.69
C ARG A 252 -34.23 -2.90 -7.87
N PHE A 253 -33.38 -3.74 -8.46
CA PHE A 253 -33.78 -4.66 -9.52
C PHE A 253 -34.89 -5.60 -9.04
N ALA A 254 -34.70 -6.26 -7.89
CA ALA A 254 -35.72 -7.14 -7.32
C ALA A 254 -37.03 -6.42 -6.97
N ALA A 255 -36.97 -5.15 -6.54
CA ALA A 255 -38.15 -4.33 -6.32
C ALA A 255 -38.88 -3.97 -7.63
N LEU A 256 -38.14 -3.60 -8.67
CA LEU A 256 -38.70 -3.31 -10.00
C LEU A 256 -39.40 -4.53 -10.59
N GLU A 257 -38.82 -5.73 -10.50
CA GLU A 257 -39.48 -6.96 -10.95
C GLU A 257 -40.81 -7.20 -10.23
N ALA A 258 -40.84 -6.98 -8.92
CA ALA A 258 -42.06 -7.14 -8.12
C ALA A 258 -43.13 -6.10 -8.49
N ASP A 259 -42.75 -4.84 -8.61
CA ASP A 259 -43.66 -3.74 -8.94
C ASP A 259 -44.20 -3.87 -10.38
N GLN A 260 -43.38 -4.31 -11.33
CA GLN A 260 -43.83 -4.58 -12.70
C GLN A 260 -44.85 -5.72 -12.76
N ALA A 261 -44.65 -6.78 -11.97
CA ALA A 261 -45.60 -7.88 -11.88
C ALA A 261 -46.93 -7.44 -11.26
N GLU A 262 -46.91 -6.62 -10.20
CA GLU A 262 -48.11 -6.06 -9.58
C GLU A 262 -48.89 -5.16 -10.55
N TYR A 263 -48.18 -4.26 -11.25
CA TYR A 263 -48.77 -3.40 -12.26
C TYR A 263 -49.42 -4.20 -13.40
N ALA A 264 -48.75 -5.23 -13.91
CA ALA A 264 -49.27 -6.09 -14.98
C ALA A 264 -50.55 -6.82 -14.56
N ASP A 265 -50.58 -7.37 -13.34
CA ASP A 265 -51.76 -8.02 -12.77
C ASP A 265 -52.92 -7.03 -12.58
N ALA A 266 -52.64 -5.83 -12.06
CA ALA A 266 -53.63 -4.78 -11.85
C ALA A 266 -54.21 -4.24 -13.17
N ALA A 267 -53.37 -4.10 -14.20
CA ALA A 267 -53.78 -3.69 -15.54
C ALA A 267 -54.68 -4.75 -16.19
N ALA A 268 -54.29 -6.03 -16.13
CA ALA A 268 -55.09 -7.13 -16.66
C ALA A 268 -56.46 -7.24 -15.96
N ALA A 269 -56.48 -7.07 -14.63
CA ALA A 269 -57.72 -7.05 -13.86
C ALA A 269 -58.63 -5.87 -14.26
N LEU A 270 -58.06 -4.67 -14.46
CA LEU A 270 -58.84 -3.52 -14.92
C LEU A 270 -59.41 -3.74 -16.32
N GLU A 271 -58.65 -4.31 -17.25
CA GLU A 271 -59.14 -4.60 -18.60
C GLU A 271 -60.31 -5.59 -18.59
N ALA A 272 -60.22 -6.64 -17.76
CA ALA A 272 -61.30 -7.60 -17.57
C ALA A 272 -62.56 -6.92 -17.00
N ASP A 273 -62.41 -6.05 -16.02
CA ASP A 273 -63.52 -5.34 -15.38
C ASP A 273 -64.17 -4.30 -16.30
N ILE A 274 -63.38 -3.61 -17.14
CA ILE A 274 -63.90 -2.72 -18.19
C ILE A 274 -64.73 -3.52 -19.20
N THR A 275 -64.26 -4.71 -19.59
CA THR A 275 -64.99 -5.60 -20.51
C THR A 275 -66.32 -6.02 -19.89
N ALA A 276 -66.32 -6.48 -18.63
CA ALA A 276 -67.53 -6.88 -17.92
C ALA A 276 -68.52 -5.70 -17.75
N PHE A 277 -68.01 -4.50 -17.45
CA PHE A 277 -68.81 -3.28 -17.37
C PHE A 277 -69.50 -2.97 -18.70
N ASN A 278 -68.76 -3.01 -19.82
CA ASN A 278 -69.29 -2.74 -21.16
C ASN A 278 -70.35 -3.77 -21.60
N GLU A 279 -70.10 -5.06 -21.33
CA GLU A 279 -71.08 -6.11 -21.58
C GLU A 279 -72.35 -5.95 -20.76
N ARG A 280 -72.24 -5.51 -19.50
CA ARG A 280 -73.41 -5.22 -18.66
C ARG A 280 -74.16 -4.00 -19.16
N ALA A 281 -73.45 -2.93 -19.53
CA ALA A 281 -74.03 -1.68 -20.02
C ALA A 281 -74.79 -1.85 -21.34
N SER A 282 -74.36 -2.76 -22.22
CA SER A 282 -75.01 -3.04 -23.50
C SER A 282 -76.28 -3.90 -23.40
N ARG A 283 -76.53 -4.56 -22.27
CA ARG A 283 -77.71 -5.40 -22.05
C ARG A 283 -78.91 -4.56 -21.60
N PRO A 284 -80.10 -4.68 -22.24
CA PRO A 284 -81.32 -4.04 -21.74
C PRO A 284 -81.61 -4.45 -20.29
N GLY A 285 -81.72 -3.46 -19.39
CA GLY A 285 -81.90 -3.70 -17.96
C GLY A 285 -80.64 -4.13 -17.19
N GLY A 286 -79.45 -4.12 -17.82
CA GLY A 286 -78.19 -4.44 -17.17
C GLY A 286 -77.84 -3.51 -16.00
N TYR A 287 -78.32 -2.26 -16.05
CA TYR A 287 -78.33 -1.32 -14.94
C TYR A 287 -79.76 -0.96 -14.55
N THR A 288 -80.02 -0.95 -13.24
CA THR A 288 -81.34 -0.64 -12.66
C THR A 288 -81.55 0.86 -12.42
N SER A 289 -80.47 1.65 -12.42
CA SER A 289 -80.49 3.11 -12.34
C SER A 289 -79.26 3.73 -12.99
N GLN A 290 -79.36 4.99 -13.37
CA GLN A 290 -78.24 5.77 -13.87
C GLN A 290 -77.15 5.98 -12.80
N SER A 291 -77.55 6.14 -11.53
CA SER A 291 -76.60 6.29 -10.43
C SER A 291 -75.71 5.06 -10.24
N ALA A 292 -76.24 3.84 -10.45
CA ALA A 292 -75.45 2.62 -10.37
C ALA A 292 -74.45 2.50 -11.53
N PHE A 293 -74.86 2.92 -12.74
CA PHE A 293 -73.96 2.99 -13.89
C PHE A 293 -72.82 3.98 -13.69
N GLU A 294 -73.13 5.18 -13.19
CA GLU A 294 -72.14 6.22 -12.94
C GLU A 294 -71.18 5.83 -11.82
N ALA A 295 -71.65 5.16 -10.77
CA ALA A 295 -70.80 4.66 -9.68
C ALA A 295 -69.79 3.61 -10.17
N ASP A 296 -70.24 2.61 -10.93
CA ASP A 296 -69.35 1.57 -11.44
C ASP A 296 -68.36 2.13 -12.48
N ARG A 297 -68.82 3.08 -13.32
CA ARG A 297 -67.94 3.79 -14.26
C ARG A 297 -66.87 4.60 -13.52
N GLN A 298 -67.25 5.29 -12.44
CA GLN A 298 -66.30 6.09 -11.67
C GLN A 298 -65.25 5.21 -11.01
N ALA A 299 -65.62 4.06 -10.45
CA ALA A 299 -64.66 3.12 -9.86
C ALA A 299 -63.60 2.62 -10.87
N LEU A 300 -63.98 2.41 -12.13
CA LEU A 300 -63.03 2.06 -13.20
C LEU A 300 -62.11 3.22 -13.56
N LEU A 301 -62.64 4.45 -13.64
CA LEU A 301 -61.84 5.65 -13.90
C LEU A 301 -60.85 5.92 -12.75
N ASP A 302 -61.25 5.71 -11.51
CA ASP A 302 -60.39 5.89 -10.34
C ASP A 302 -59.23 4.87 -10.37
N ARG A 303 -59.50 3.62 -10.74
CA ARG A 303 -58.46 2.59 -10.93
C ARG A 303 -57.54 2.88 -12.11
N GLN A 304 -58.09 3.39 -13.22
CA GLN A 304 -57.28 3.83 -14.36
C GLN A 304 -56.32 4.96 -13.95
N ALA A 305 -56.80 5.93 -13.16
CA ALA A 305 -55.97 7.00 -12.64
C ALA A 305 -54.90 6.49 -11.67
N ALA A 306 -55.22 5.47 -10.85
CA ALA A 306 -54.24 4.85 -9.96
C ALA A 306 -53.12 4.13 -10.73
N LEU A 307 -53.46 3.35 -11.77
CA LEU A 307 -52.47 2.70 -12.64
C LEU A 307 -51.57 3.71 -13.37
N GLU A 308 -52.10 4.86 -13.76
CA GLU A 308 -51.28 5.92 -14.37
C GLU A 308 -50.21 6.44 -13.40
N ILE A 309 -50.57 6.63 -12.13
CA ILE A 309 -49.64 7.05 -11.06
C ILE A 309 -48.60 5.95 -10.79
N GLU A 310 -49.03 4.70 -10.76
CA GLU A 310 -48.13 3.55 -10.58
C GLU A 310 -47.13 3.42 -11.72
N ARG A 311 -47.56 3.60 -12.98
CA ARG A 311 -46.68 3.65 -14.14
C ARG A 311 -45.65 4.78 -14.04
N GLU A 312 -46.08 5.98 -13.61
CA GLU A 312 -45.15 7.10 -13.38
C GLU A 312 -44.14 6.78 -12.28
N SER A 313 -44.55 6.10 -11.21
CA SER A 313 -43.67 5.65 -10.13
C SER A 313 -42.67 4.59 -10.60
N LEU A 314 -43.10 3.63 -11.41
CA LEU A 314 -42.24 2.62 -12.03
C LEU A 314 -41.17 3.26 -12.93
N ASN A 315 -41.58 4.20 -13.79
CA ASN A 315 -40.62 4.92 -14.64
C ASN A 315 -39.59 5.69 -13.80
N ALA A 316 -40.01 6.34 -12.71
CA ALA A 316 -39.08 7.02 -11.81
C ALA A 316 -38.12 6.04 -11.12
N ALA A 317 -38.59 4.85 -10.73
CA ALA A 317 -37.75 3.81 -10.14
C ALA A 317 -36.73 3.24 -11.15
N VAL A 318 -37.11 3.13 -12.44
CA VAL A 318 -36.18 2.76 -13.52
C VAL A 318 -35.14 3.87 -13.74
N ASP A 319 -35.54 5.13 -13.73
CA ASP A 319 -34.61 6.27 -13.83
C ASP A 319 -33.60 6.28 -12.65
N ASP A 320 -34.06 6.05 -11.42
CA ASP A 320 -33.21 5.93 -10.23
C ASP A 320 -32.22 4.75 -10.35
N TYR A 321 -32.67 3.58 -10.83
CA TYR A 321 -31.81 2.42 -11.06
C TYR A 321 -30.71 2.72 -12.09
N ASN A 322 -31.09 3.34 -13.22
CA ASN A 322 -30.12 3.69 -14.27
C ASN A 322 -29.09 4.72 -13.77
N ALA A 323 -29.49 5.65 -12.91
CA ALA A 323 -28.56 6.61 -12.31
C ALA A 323 -27.54 5.92 -11.39
N LEU A 324 -27.95 4.92 -10.61
CA LEU A 324 -27.04 4.12 -9.78
C LEU A 324 -26.09 3.27 -10.63
N LEU A 325 -26.57 2.77 -11.78
CA LEU A 325 -25.72 2.02 -12.71
C LEU A 325 -24.63 2.91 -13.30
N GLU A 326 -24.97 4.14 -13.70
CA GLU A 326 -24.00 5.15 -14.15
C GLU A 326 -22.98 5.47 -13.04
N GLU A 327 -23.43 5.62 -11.79
CA GLU A 327 -22.53 5.82 -10.64
C GLU A 327 -21.58 4.63 -10.43
N LEU A 328 -22.07 3.39 -10.56
CA LEU A 328 -21.24 2.18 -10.47
C LEU A 328 -20.18 2.13 -11.60
N GLU A 329 -20.56 2.50 -12.82
CA GLU A 329 -19.64 2.56 -13.97
C GLU A 329 -18.55 3.61 -13.76
N GLU A 330 -18.91 4.81 -13.29
CA GLU A 330 -17.96 5.88 -12.95
C GLU A 330 -17.00 5.44 -11.84
N LEU A 331 -17.51 4.81 -10.79
CA LEU A 331 -16.69 4.37 -9.66
C LEU A 331 -15.76 3.21 -10.04
N ASN A 332 -16.21 2.28 -10.89
CA ASN A 332 -15.36 1.24 -11.46
C ASN A 332 -14.23 1.84 -12.32
N ALA A 333 -14.50 2.90 -13.08
CA ALA A 333 -13.47 3.59 -13.86
C ALA A 333 -12.42 4.27 -12.96
N GLU A 334 -12.86 4.90 -11.87
CA GLU A 334 -11.99 5.48 -10.84
C GLU A 334 -11.12 4.39 -10.17
N ALA A 335 -11.72 3.26 -9.78
CA ALA A 335 -10.99 2.13 -9.22
C ALA A 335 -9.96 1.55 -10.18
N ALA A 336 -10.30 1.42 -11.46
CA ALA A 336 -9.36 0.97 -12.47
C ALA A 336 -8.21 1.98 -12.68
N GLU A 337 -8.47 3.28 -12.55
CA GLU A 337 -7.42 4.31 -12.62
C GLU A 337 -6.48 4.26 -11.41
N LEU A 338 -7.02 4.15 -10.20
CA LEU A 338 -6.23 4.02 -8.97
C LEU A 338 -5.38 2.75 -8.96
N ASN A 339 -5.96 1.61 -9.35
CA ASN A 339 -5.21 0.35 -9.47
C ASN A 339 -4.08 0.45 -10.49
N ARG A 340 -4.33 1.04 -11.68
CA ARG A 340 -3.26 1.27 -12.66
C ARG A 340 -2.15 2.19 -12.12
N ALA A 341 -2.50 3.18 -11.30
CA ALA A 341 -1.53 4.07 -10.68
C ALA A 341 -0.61 3.33 -9.70
N ILE A 342 -1.05 2.19 -9.15
CA ILE A 342 -0.24 1.31 -8.29
C ILE A 342 0.26 0.05 -8.99
N ASN A 343 0.36 0.08 -10.33
CA ASN A 343 0.85 -1.05 -11.13
C ASN A 343 0.01 -2.34 -10.99
N VAL A 344 -1.30 -2.19 -10.77
CA VAL A 344 -2.29 -3.28 -10.72
C VAL A 344 -3.26 -3.15 -11.90
N ASP A 345 -3.57 -4.27 -12.57
CA ASP A 345 -4.67 -4.35 -13.52
C ASP A 345 -5.88 -5.00 -12.81
N ALA A 346 -6.90 -4.19 -12.51
CA ALA A 346 -8.07 -4.63 -11.75
C ALA A 346 -9.26 -4.91 -12.67
N GLU A 347 -9.95 -6.01 -12.40
CA GLU A 347 -11.20 -6.35 -13.09
C GLU A 347 -12.36 -5.50 -12.53
N PRO A 348 -13.22 -4.91 -13.39
CA PRO A 348 -14.39 -4.18 -12.94
C PRO A 348 -15.37 -5.07 -12.17
N LEU A 349 -16.04 -4.52 -11.15
CA LEU A 349 -17.13 -5.21 -10.47
C LEU A 349 -18.42 -5.07 -11.29
N PRO A 350 -18.97 -6.16 -11.85
CA PRO A 350 -20.25 -6.11 -12.52
C PRO A 350 -21.40 -6.02 -11.51
N PRO A 351 -22.58 -5.51 -11.90
CA PRO A 351 -23.80 -5.75 -11.15
C PRO A 351 -24.04 -7.27 -11.05
N SER A 352 -24.50 -7.75 -9.88
CA SER A 352 -24.58 -9.19 -9.63
C SER A 352 -25.67 -9.88 -10.47
N GLN A 353 -26.66 -9.11 -10.96
CA GLN A 353 -27.69 -9.57 -11.90
C GLN A 353 -27.91 -8.62 -13.09
N GLY A 354 -27.85 -9.20 -14.30
CA GLY A 354 -28.57 -8.80 -15.52
C GLY A 354 -28.49 -7.35 -15.98
N SER A 355 -27.38 -6.94 -16.61
CA SER A 355 -27.29 -5.64 -17.31
C SER A 355 -27.65 -5.67 -18.80
N ASP A 356 -28.02 -6.83 -19.37
CA ASP A 356 -28.32 -6.92 -20.81
C ASP A 356 -29.77 -7.40 -21.03
N ASP A 357 -30.62 -6.48 -21.51
CA ASP A 357 -31.93 -6.66 -22.17
C ASP A 357 -33.23 -6.90 -21.37
N ASP A 358 -33.27 -7.20 -20.07
CA ASP A 358 -34.55 -7.65 -19.44
C ASP A 358 -35.47 -6.54 -18.89
N LEU A 359 -35.04 -5.27 -18.82
CA LEU A 359 -35.86 -4.16 -18.26
C LEU A 359 -36.35 -3.14 -19.30
N ALA A 360 -36.07 -3.36 -20.59
CA ALA A 360 -36.35 -2.38 -21.65
C ALA A 360 -37.71 -2.55 -22.35
N ASP A 361 -38.54 -3.55 -21.97
CA ASP A 361 -39.82 -3.85 -22.64
C ASP A 361 -41.07 -3.59 -21.77
#